data_AF-A0A4Y2CXX9-F1
#
_entry.id   AF-A0A4Y2CXX9-F1
#
_cell.length_a   1.000
_cell.length_b   1.000
_cell.length_c   1.000
_cell.angle_alpha   90.00
_cell.angle_beta   90.00
_cell.angle_gamma   90.00
#
_symmetry.space_group_name_H-M   'P 1'
#
loop_
_entity.id
_entity.type
_entity.pdbx_description
1 polymer ?
#
loop_
_entity_poly.entity_id
_entity_poly.type
_entity_poly.pdbx_seq_one_letter_code
_entity_poly.pdbx_strand_id
1 'polypeptide(L)'
;MSIDKEVYASEILSDTWYIDNGASKHMTMNDKSFIEFENFQSPQGITKANGKVLPALGKGTLEIVTVINNKKQFKELKDVWNVPEISKNLFSLLATHDRYSNSRFESTATEYSELSYPMG
;
A
#
# COMPACT_ATOMS: atom_id res chain seq x y z
N MET A 1 -13.58 17.26 -23.20
CA MET A 1 -12.75 17.36 -21.98
C MET A 1 -13.12 16.18 -21.10
N SER A 2 -12.32 15.12 -21.15
CA SER A 2 -12.49 13.92 -20.31
C SER A 2 -11.09 13.50 -19.86
N ILE A 3 -10.44 14.39 -19.12
CA ILE A 3 -9.09 14.17 -18.58
C ILE A 3 -9.20 13.54 -17.18
N ASP A 4 -10.36 13.63 -16.52
CA ASP A 4 -10.46 13.24 -15.11
C ASP A 4 -10.75 11.74 -14.91
N LYS A 5 -11.40 11.05 -15.86
CA LYS A 5 -11.76 9.63 -15.68
C LYS A 5 -10.59 8.67 -15.89
N GLU A 6 -9.74 8.93 -16.89
CA GLU A 6 -8.56 8.09 -17.16
C GLU A 6 -7.45 8.32 -16.13
N VAL A 7 -7.25 9.56 -15.67
CA VAL A 7 -6.29 9.86 -14.61
C VAL A 7 -6.71 9.18 -13.30
N TYR A 8 -7.98 9.26 -12.92
CA TYR A 8 -8.50 8.59 -11.72
C TYR A 8 -8.44 7.06 -11.81
N ALA A 9 -8.71 6.49 -12.99
CA ALA A 9 -8.54 5.06 -13.23
C ALA A 9 -7.07 4.62 -13.18
N SER A 10 -6.13 5.44 -13.66
CA SER A 10 -4.69 5.15 -13.58
C SER A 10 -4.14 5.21 -12.15
N GLU A 11 -4.70 6.08 -11.30
CA GLU A 11 -4.37 6.14 -9.87
C GLU A 11 -4.97 4.95 -9.10
N ILE A 12 -6.18 4.51 -9.48
CA ILE A 12 -6.84 3.30 -8.94
C ILE A 12 -6.12 2.01 -9.38
N LEU A 13 -5.58 1.99 -10.61
CA LEU A 13 -4.81 0.87 -11.17
C LEU A 13 -3.31 0.98 -10.89
N SER A 14 -2.88 2.00 -10.13
CA SER A 14 -1.46 2.18 -9.87
C SER A 14 -0.99 1.07 -8.92
N ASP A 15 -0.13 0.21 -9.43
CA ASP A 15 0.68 -0.74 -8.64
C ASP A 15 1.69 -0.03 -7.70
N THR A 16 1.61 1.30 -7.57
CA THR A 16 2.43 2.08 -6.63
C THR A 16 2.03 1.75 -5.20
N TRP A 17 3.02 1.31 -4.43
CA TRP A 17 2.90 1.08 -3.00
C TRP A 17 3.38 2.30 -2.23
N TYR A 18 2.54 2.80 -1.33
CA TYR A 18 2.90 3.87 -0.41
C TYR A 18 3.44 3.26 0.87
N ILE A 19 4.67 3.60 1.21
CA ILE A 19 5.28 3.18 2.48
C ILE A 19 4.56 3.93 3.61
N ASP A 20 3.97 3.19 4.54
CA ASP A 20 3.12 3.74 5.59
C ASP A 20 3.51 3.13 6.95
N ASN A 21 3.91 3.99 7.88
CA ASN A 21 4.22 3.62 9.25
C ASN A 21 2.98 3.51 10.15
N GLY A 22 1.84 4.07 9.74
CA GLY A 22 0.56 3.96 10.42
C GLY A 22 -0.24 2.72 10.01
N ALA A 23 0.11 2.08 8.90
CA ALA A 23 -0.52 0.84 8.46
C ALA A 23 -0.01 -0.35 9.29
N SER A 24 -0.92 -1.18 9.79
CA SER A 24 -0.60 -2.42 10.54
C SER A 24 -0.52 -3.68 9.67
N LYS A 25 -0.92 -3.57 8.41
CA LYS A 25 -0.95 -4.64 7.40
C LYS A 25 -0.59 -4.06 6.05
N HIS A 26 -0.01 -4.89 5.17
CA HIS A 26 0.03 -4.56 3.75
C HIS A 26 -1.39 -4.60 3.21
N MET A 27 -1.83 -3.59 2.47
CA MET A 27 -3.20 -3.49 1.99
C MET A 27 -3.23 -3.09 0.53
N THR A 28 -4.12 -3.71 -0.25
CA THR A 28 -4.37 -3.37 -1.65
C THR A 28 -5.86 -3.33 -1.94
N MET A 29 -6.27 -2.49 -2.90
CA MET A 29 -7.62 -2.56 -3.47
C MET A 29 -7.73 -3.59 -4.61
N ASN A 30 -6.60 -4.08 -5.14
CA ASN A 30 -6.56 -4.94 -6.31
C ASN A 30 -6.72 -6.41 -5.89
N ASP A 31 -7.78 -7.06 -6.34
CA ASP A 31 -8.10 -8.46 -6.10
C ASP A 31 -7.52 -9.42 -7.14
N LYS A 32 -7.01 -8.92 -8.27
CA LYS A 32 -6.59 -9.73 -9.42
C LYS A 32 -5.09 -10.05 -9.48
N SER A 33 -4.28 -9.42 -8.63
CA SER A 33 -2.82 -9.56 -8.67
C SER A 33 -2.26 -10.62 -7.71
N PHE A 34 -3.12 -11.33 -6.98
CA PHE A 34 -2.70 -12.37 -6.03
C PHE A 34 -2.26 -13.65 -6.71
N ILE A 35 -1.07 -14.13 -6.34
CA ILE A 35 -0.57 -15.47 -6.70
C ILE A 35 -1.26 -16.53 -5.85
N GLU A 36 -1.47 -16.20 -4.57
CA GLU A 36 -2.19 -17.00 -3.60
C GLU A 36 -3.19 -16.08 -2.89
N PHE A 37 -4.44 -16.52 -2.75
CA PHE A 37 -5.47 -15.73 -2.08
C PHE A 37 -6.42 -16.64 -1.29
N GLU A 38 -6.67 -16.26 -0.04
CA GLU A 38 -7.70 -16.86 0.79
C GLU A 38 -8.74 -15.82 1.18
N ASN A 39 -10.01 -16.17 1.01
CA ASN A 39 -11.11 -15.37 1.52
C ASN A 39 -11.19 -15.53 3.03
N PHE A 40 -11.46 -14.43 3.74
CA PHE A 40 -11.89 -14.54 5.12
C PHE A 40 -13.30 -15.14 5.19
N GLN A 41 -13.60 -15.88 6.25
CA GLN A 41 -14.94 -16.45 6.47
C GLN A 41 -16.01 -15.36 6.53
N SER A 42 -15.65 -14.19 7.02
CA SER A 42 -16.42 -12.96 7.00
C SER A 42 -15.47 -11.75 6.82
N PRO A 43 -15.94 -10.64 6.23
CA PRO A 43 -15.10 -9.45 6.08
C PRO A 43 -14.53 -8.98 7.42
N GLN A 44 -13.22 -8.70 7.44
CA GLN A 44 -12.51 -8.21 8.61
C GLN A 44 -12.46 -6.68 8.60
N GLY A 45 -12.73 -6.05 9.75
CA GLY A 45 -12.76 -4.59 9.85
C GLY A 45 -11.37 -3.96 9.98
N ILE A 46 -11.06 -3.00 9.09
CA ILE A 46 -9.87 -2.14 9.19
C ILE A 46 -10.29 -0.73 9.61
N THR A 47 -9.77 -0.25 10.74
CA THR A 47 -10.07 1.10 11.23
C THR A 47 -9.08 2.10 10.65
N LYS A 48 -9.58 3.07 9.89
CA LYS A 48 -8.81 4.22 9.39
C LYS A 48 -8.53 5.22 10.51
N ALA A 49 -7.55 6.10 10.29
CA ALA A 49 -7.25 7.21 11.19
C ALA A 49 -8.45 8.14 11.48
N ASN A 50 -9.40 8.25 10.55
CA ASN A 50 -10.64 9.02 10.72
C ASN A 50 -11.78 8.24 11.40
N GLY A 51 -11.50 7.05 11.95
CA GLY A 51 -12.48 6.18 12.60
C GLY A 51 -13.39 5.38 11.66
N LYS A 52 -13.36 5.61 10.33
CA LYS A 52 -14.13 4.79 9.38
C LYS A 52 -13.57 3.36 9.37
N VAL A 53 -14.46 2.38 9.46
CA VAL A 53 -14.11 0.97 9.29
C VAL A 53 -14.32 0.55 7.83
N LEU A 54 -13.32 -0.07 7.23
CA LEU A 54 -13.36 -0.64 5.88
C LEU A 54 -13.36 -2.17 5.95
N PRO A 55 -14.09 -2.86 5.06
CA PRO A 55 -14.07 -4.31 4.99
C PRO A 55 -12.84 -4.81 4.22
N ALA A 56 -12.07 -5.70 4.84
CA ALA A 56 -11.10 -6.54 4.17
C ALA A 56 -11.73 -7.89 3.83
N LEU A 57 -11.59 -8.36 2.60
CA LEU A 57 -12.29 -9.54 2.10
C LEU A 57 -11.48 -10.83 2.24
N GLY A 58 -10.16 -10.70 2.23
CA GLY A 58 -9.24 -11.82 2.30
C GLY A 58 -7.80 -11.34 2.36
N LYS A 59 -6.88 -12.30 2.34
CA LYS A 59 -5.44 -12.01 2.29
C LYS A 59 -4.70 -12.98 1.39
N GLY A 60 -3.47 -12.61 1.03
CA GLY A 60 -2.68 -13.43 0.13
C GLY A 60 -1.27 -12.93 -0.09
N THR A 61 -0.66 -13.48 -1.13
CA THR A 61 0.68 -13.14 -1.61
C THR A 61 0.60 -12.46 -2.96
N LEU A 62 1.25 -11.30 -3.10
CA LEU A 62 1.42 -10.56 -4.35
C LEU A 62 2.87 -10.65 -4.84
N GLU A 63 3.06 -10.69 -6.15
CA GLU A 63 4.34 -10.33 -6.74
C GLU A 63 4.43 -8.80 -6.85
N ILE A 64 5.45 -8.21 -6.25
CA ILE A 64 5.74 -6.78 -6.34
C ILE A 64 7.07 -6.56 -7.06
N VAL A 65 7.14 -5.45 -7.79
CA VAL A 65 8.38 -4.98 -8.41
C VAL A 65 9.04 -3.99 -7.48
N THR A 66 10.25 -4.32 -7.04
CA THR A 66 11.14 -3.43 -6.28
C THR A 66 12.24 -2.92 -7.19
N VAL A 67 12.72 -1.69 -6.95
CA VAL A 67 13.87 -1.13 -7.66
C VAL A 67 15.02 -1.02 -6.68
N ILE A 68 16.06 -1.83 -6.88
CA ILE A 68 17.26 -1.85 -6.02
C ILE A 68 18.46 -1.59 -6.92
N ASN A 69 19.25 -0.55 -6.63
CA ASN A 69 20.39 -0.12 -7.44
C ASN A 69 20.03 0.05 -8.94
N ASN A 70 18.92 0.73 -9.22
CA ASN A 70 18.35 0.93 -10.57
C ASN A 70 18.00 -0.34 -11.33
N LYS A 71 17.93 -1.50 -10.66
CA LYS A 71 17.49 -2.77 -11.25
C LYS A 71 16.14 -3.16 -10.69
N LYS A 72 15.22 -3.51 -11.59
CA LYS A 72 13.93 -4.12 -11.21
C LYS A 72 14.18 -5.53 -10.68
N GLN A 73 13.60 -5.84 -9.54
CA GLN A 73 13.58 -7.17 -8.94
C GLN A 73 12.14 -7.52 -8.54
N PHE A 74 11.71 -8.71 -8.92
CA PHE A 74 10.45 -9.28 -8.48
C PHE A 74 10.61 -9.87 -7.08
N LYS A 75 9.66 -9.59 -6.19
CA LYS A 75 9.64 -10.06 -4.80
C LYS A 75 8.23 -10.46 -4.42
N GLU A 76 8.10 -11.47 -3.58
CA GLU A 76 6.82 -11.83 -2.97
C GLU A 76 6.55 -10.95 -1.75
N LEU A 77 5.42 -10.23 -1.77
CA LEU A 77 4.86 -9.57 -0.61
C LEU A 77 3.74 -10.46 -0.05
N LYS A 78 3.99 -11.10 1.09
CA LYS A 78 2.99 -11.98 1.73
C LYS A 78 2.17 -11.25 2.78
N ASP A 79 1.06 -11.87 3.19
CA ASP A 79 0.10 -11.34 4.16
C ASP A 79 -0.48 -9.97 3.75
N VAL A 80 -0.70 -9.79 2.44
CA VAL A 80 -1.38 -8.61 1.90
C VAL A 80 -2.88 -8.79 2.02
N TRP A 81 -3.56 -7.81 2.60
CA TRP A 81 -5.01 -7.81 2.75
C TRP A 81 -5.66 -7.12 1.55
N ASN A 82 -6.69 -7.74 0.98
CA ASN A 82 -7.54 -7.11 -0.01
C ASN A 82 -8.61 -6.27 0.69
N VAL A 83 -8.57 -4.95 0.49
CA VAL A 83 -9.48 -3.97 1.10
C VAL A 83 -10.02 -3.07 -0.01
N PRO A 84 -11.12 -3.44 -0.69
CA PRO A 84 -11.57 -2.76 -1.90
C PRO A 84 -11.85 -1.25 -1.75
N GLU A 85 -12.15 -0.81 -0.53
CA GLU A 85 -12.51 0.57 -0.21
C GLU A 85 -11.32 1.48 0.16
N ILE A 86 -10.08 0.98 0.12
CA ILE A 86 -8.89 1.85 0.27
C ILE A 86 -8.63 2.59 -1.03
N SER A 87 -8.05 3.79 -0.93
CA SER A 87 -7.75 4.63 -2.09
C SER A 87 -6.33 4.43 -2.64
N LYS A 88 -5.45 3.73 -1.90
CA LYS A 88 -4.03 3.53 -2.23
C LYS A 88 -3.54 2.20 -1.69
N ASN A 89 -2.60 1.55 -2.38
CA ASN A 89 -1.90 0.38 -1.86
C ASN A 89 -0.92 0.82 -0.77
N LEU A 90 -0.96 0.17 0.39
CA LEU A 90 -0.17 0.54 1.57
C LEU A 90 0.83 -0.54 1.91
N PHE A 91 2.12 -0.19 1.90
CA PHE A 91 3.19 -1.04 2.37
C PHE A 91 3.46 -0.74 3.84
N SER A 92 3.04 -1.63 4.74
CA SER A 92 3.24 -1.46 6.18
C SER A 92 4.70 -1.70 6.57
N LEU A 93 5.33 -0.67 7.14
CA LEU A 93 6.64 -0.79 7.76
C LEU A 93 6.61 -1.69 9.00
N LEU A 94 5.53 -1.58 9.80
CA LEU A 94 5.34 -2.39 11.00
C LEU A 94 5.27 -3.88 10.66
N ALA A 95 4.44 -4.26 9.68
CA ALA A 95 4.33 -5.65 9.23
C ALA A 95 5.65 -6.19 8.65
N THR A 96 6.46 -5.32 8.04
CA THR A 96 7.78 -5.70 7.54
C THR A 96 8.78 -5.93 8.68
N HIS A 97 8.79 -5.04 9.67
CA HIS A 97 9.70 -5.15 10.81
C HIS A 97 9.40 -6.38 11.67
N ASP A 98 8.12 -6.67 11.93
CA ASP A 98 7.67 -7.86 12.68
C ASP A 98 8.15 -9.16 12.01
N ARG A 99 8.21 -9.17 10.68
CA ARG A 99 8.59 -10.35 9.89
C ARG A 99 10.10 -10.47 9.66
N TYR A 100 10.78 -9.34 9.53
CA TYR A 100 12.22 -9.25 9.32
C TYR A 100 12.81 -8.40 10.43
N SER A 101 13.03 -9.00 11.60
CA SER A 101 13.49 -8.31 12.81
C SER A 101 14.82 -7.56 12.65
N ASN A 102 15.65 -7.96 11.68
CA ASN A 102 16.92 -7.30 11.35
C ASN A 102 16.80 -6.29 10.20
N SER A 103 15.57 -5.94 9.79
CA SER A 103 15.34 -4.93 8.75
C SER A 103 15.71 -3.54 9.27
N ARG A 104 16.40 -2.76 8.42
CA ARG A 104 16.74 -1.37 8.68
C ARG A 104 16.19 -0.52 7.56
N PHE A 105 15.44 0.53 7.92
CA PHE A 105 14.94 1.52 6.99
C PHE A 105 15.77 2.78 7.13
N GLU A 106 16.35 3.23 6.02
CA GLU A 106 17.14 4.46 5.96
C GLU A 106 16.45 5.43 5.00
N SER A 107 16.18 6.64 5.48
CA SER A 107 15.79 7.75 4.62
C SER A 107 17.06 8.45 4.13
N THR A 108 17.19 8.61 2.83
CA THR A 108 18.26 9.41 2.21
C THR A 108 17.76 10.79 1.77
N ALA A 109 16.49 11.12 2.03
CA ALA A 109 15.93 12.42 1.69
C ALA A 109 16.65 13.51 2.49
N THR A 110 17.38 14.38 1.79
CA THR A 110 18.23 15.41 2.40
C THR A 110 17.58 16.80 2.35
N GLU A 111 16.46 16.97 1.64
CA GLU A 111 15.79 18.27 1.49
C GLU A 111 14.32 18.19 1.90
N TYR A 112 13.96 19.06 2.84
CA TYR A 112 12.59 19.43 3.16
C TYR A 112 12.28 20.73 2.39
N SER A 113 11.29 20.71 1.50
CA SER A 113 10.71 21.95 0.98
C SER A 113 9.53 22.34 1.87
N GLU A 114 9.69 23.40 2.66
CA GLU A 114 8.54 24.08 3.27
C GLU A 114 7.71 24.68 2.14
N LEU A 115 6.52 24.15 1.88
CA LEU A 115 5.51 24.87 1.12
C LEU A 115 5.05 26.04 2.00
N SER A 116 5.66 27.20 1.78
CA SER A 116 5.16 28.48 2.30
C SER A 116 3.78 28.72 1.69
N TYR A 117 2.72 28.50 2.46
CA TYR A 117 1.39 28.98 2.09
C TYR A 117 1.43 30.52 2.12
N PRO A 118 1.17 31.22 1.01
CA PRO A 118 1.01 32.67 1.07
C PRO A 118 -0.26 32.94 1.88
N MET A 119 -0.08 33.62 3.01
CA MET A 119 -1.18 34.27 3.72
C MET A 119 -1.65 35.45 2.85
N GLY A 120 -2.80 35.29 2.20
CA GLY A 120 -3.50 36.31 1.44
C GLY A 120 -5.00 36.10 1.55
#